data_AF-V7HWI1-F1
#
_entry.id   AF-V7HWI1-F1
#
_cell.length_a   1.000
_cell.length_b   1.000
_cell.length_c   1.000
_cell.angle_alpha   90.00
_cell.angle_beta   90.00
_cell.angle_gamma   90.00
#
_symmetry.space_group_name_H-M   'P 1'
#
loop_
_entity.id
_entity.type
_entity.pdbx_description
1 polymer ?
#
loop_
_entity_poly.entity_id
_entity_poly.type
_entity_poly.pdbx_seq_one_letter_code
_entity_poly.pdbx_strand_id
1 'polypeptide(L)' 'MRLLFCGSRRDRFKALYWDGQGFCLLYKRFENGKLAWPNNEDEVRELSDEQVMRLMQGFTIDPKINIARARELY' A
#
# COMPACT_ATOMS: atom_id res chain seq x y z
N MET A 1 11.80 -11.69 7.39
CA MET A 1 10.84 -11.76 6.26
C MET A 1 9.66 -10.86 6.58
N ARG A 2 9.28 -9.96 5.66
CA ARG A 2 8.09 -9.11 5.77
C ARG A 2 7.24 -9.31 4.53
N LEU A 3 5.99 -9.77 4.69
CA LEU A 3 5.05 -9.96 3.60
C LEU A 3 3.84 -9.07 3.84
N LEU A 4 3.49 -8.19 2.90
CA LEU A 4 2.27 -7.41 2.95
C LEU A 4 1.24 -7.99 1.97
N PHE A 5 0.00 -8.12 2.43
CA PHE A 5 -1.10 -8.61 1.63
C PHE A 5 -2.39 -7.85 1.93
N CYS A 6 -3.15 -7.56 0.90
CA CYS A 6 -4.49 -6.99 0.99
C CYS A 6 -5.47 -8.05 0.49
N GLY A 7 -6.51 -8.31 1.28
CA GLY A 7 -7.58 -9.20 0.84
C GLY A 7 -8.49 -8.52 -0.18
N SER A 8 -9.66 -9.10 -0.43
CA SER A 8 -10.64 -8.57 -1.39
C SER A 8 -11.12 -7.15 -1.07
N ARG A 9 -11.00 -6.72 0.19
CA ARG A 9 -11.39 -5.37 0.64
C ARG A 9 -10.15 -4.48 0.74
N ARG A 10 -10.15 -3.41 -0.05
CA ARG A 10 -9.06 -2.40 -0.12
C ARG A 10 -9.07 -1.38 1.03
N ASP A 11 -9.94 -1.53 2.02
CA ASP A 11 -9.99 -0.66 3.21
C ASP A 11 -9.02 -1.13 4.31
N ARG A 12 -8.31 -2.22 4.09
CA ARG A 12 -7.42 -2.84 5.10
C ARG A 12 -6.25 -3.55 4.44
N PHE A 13 -5.15 -3.66 5.15
CA PHE A 13 -4.05 -4.55 4.78
C PHE A 13 -3.58 -5.33 5.99
N LYS A 14 -2.87 -6.42 5.69
CA LYS A 14 -2.22 -7.28 6.65
C LYS A 14 -0.73 -7.33 6.35
N ALA A 15 0.10 -7.36 7.38
CA ALA A 15 1.52 -7.61 7.22
C ALA A 15 1.95 -8.75 8.14
N LEU A 16 2.66 -9.74 7.58
CA LEU A 16 3.26 -10.82 8.33
C LEU A 16 4.73 -10.46 8.57
N TYR A 17 5.13 -10.44 9.84
CA TYR A 17 6.50 -10.20 10.27
C TYR A 17 7.01 -11.40 11.05
N TRP A 18 8.17 -11.93 10.70
CA TRP A 18 8.86 -12.96 11.48
C TRP A 18 9.90 -12.32 12.39
N ASP A 19 9.80 -12.56 13.70
CA ASP A 19 10.71 -12.01 14.70
C ASP A 19 11.88 -12.94 15.07
N GLY A 20 11.90 -14.17 14.54
CA GLY A 20 12.86 -15.21 14.89
C GLY A 20 12.24 -16.39 15.65
N GLN A 21 11.19 -16.15 16.40
CA GLN A 21 10.49 -17.15 17.22
C GLN A 21 9.06 -17.43 16.74
N GLY A 22 8.44 -16.44 16.08
CA GLY A 22 7.07 -16.52 15.64
C GLY A 22 6.71 -15.49 14.57
N PHE A 23 5.48 -15.61 14.08
CA PHE A 23 4.91 -14.65 13.17
C PHE A 23 4.03 -13.64 13.92
N CYS A 24 4.33 -12.37 13.77
CA CYS A 24 3.43 -11.28 14.11
C CYS A 24 2.56 -10.94 12.89
N LEU A 25 1.25 -10.86 13.11
CA LEU A 25 0.30 -10.37 12.11
C LEU A 25 -0.11 -8.94 12.47
N LEU A 26 0.37 -7.97 11.69
CA LEU A 26 -0.16 -6.61 11.72
C LEU A 26 -1.48 -6.60 10.94
N TYR A 27 -2.52 -6.02 11.53
CA TYR A 27 -3.79 -5.75 10.88
C TYR A 27 -4.11 -4.26 10.99
N LYS A 28 -4.16 -3.56 9.86
CA LYS A 28 -4.50 -2.15 9.82
C LYS A 28 -5.70 -1.92 8.91
N ARG A 29 -6.72 -1.26 9.45
CA ARG A 29 -7.93 -0.83 8.74
C ARG A 29 -7.93 0.68 8.67
N PHE A 30 -8.22 1.21 7.49
CA PHE A 30 -8.47 2.63 7.28
C PHE A 30 -9.96 2.89 7.46
N GLU A 31 -10.30 3.93 8.22
CA GLU A 31 -11.70 4.32 8.45
C GLU A 31 -12.28 5.01 7.21
N ASN A 32 -11.47 5.85 6.56
CA ASN A 32 -11.85 6.60 5.38
C ASN A 32 -10.88 6.33 4.23
N GLY A 33 -11.43 6.05 3.04
CA GLY A 33 -10.66 5.81 1.82
C GLY A 33 -10.37 4.34 1.54
N LYS A 34 -9.75 4.10 0.39
CA LYS A 34 -9.31 2.78 -0.07
C LYS A 34 -7.86 2.87 -0.47
N LEU A 35 -7.08 1.85 -0.14
CA LEU A 35 -5.73 1.69 -0.65
C LEU A 35 -5.79 1.52 -2.17
N ALA A 36 -4.89 2.18 -2.88
CA ALA A 36 -4.57 1.80 -4.25
C ALA A 36 -3.69 0.54 -4.19
N TRP A 37 -4.34 -0.58 -3.87
CA TRP A 37 -3.68 -1.87 -3.83
C TRP A 37 -3.60 -2.46 -5.25
N PRO A 38 -2.43 -2.99 -5.65
CA PRO A 38 -2.28 -3.74 -6.89
C PRO A 38 -3.27 -4.91 -6.94
N ASN A 39 -3.87 -5.19 -8.09
CA ASN A 39 -4.93 -6.21 -8.22
C ASN A 39 -4.51 -7.42 -9.04
N ASN A 40 -3.30 -7.43 -9.59
CA ASN A 40 -2.79 -8.55 -10.35
C ASN A 40 -1.73 -9.32 -9.56
N GLU A 41 -1.70 -10.65 -9.69
CA GLU A 41 -0.65 -11.52 -9.12
C GLU A 41 0.71 -11.22 -9.75
N ASP A 42 0.74 -10.70 -10.99
CA ASP A 42 1.97 -10.21 -11.62
C ASP A 42 2.55 -8.95 -10.95
N GLU A 43 1.80 -8.28 -10.07
CA GLU A 43 2.23 -7.10 -9.33
C GLU A 43 2.85 -7.44 -7.97
N VAL A 44 3.12 -8.72 -7.69
CA VAL A 44 3.97 -9.12 -6.56
C VAL A 44 5.35 -8.51 -6.77
N ARG A 45 5.67 -7.51 -5.96
CA ARG A 45 6.96 -6.80 -6.01
C ARG A 45 7.55 -6.68 -4.62
N GLU A 46 8.88 -6.68 -4.59
CA GLU A 46 9.61 -6.19 -3.43
C GLU A 46 9.35 -4.69 -3.30
N LEU A 47 8.99 -4.28 -2.09
CA LEU A 47 8.76 -2.87 -1.76
C LEU A 47 9.96 -2.32 -1.00
N SER A 48 10.37 -1.11 -1.34
CA SER A 48 11.31 -0.37 -0.52
C SER A 48 10.68 0.03 0.82
N ASP A 49 11.51 0.31 1.82
CA ASP A 49 11.02 0.78 3.13
C ASP A 49 10.19 2.07 3.01
N GLU A 50 10.53 2.95 2.06
CA GLU A 50 9.77 4.16 1.76
C GLU A 50 8.37 3.83 1.22
N GLN A 51 8.28 2.89 0.28
CA GLN A 51 7.00 2.43 -0.27
C GLN A 51 6.12 1.78 0.80
N VAL A 52 6.72 1.00 1.71
CA VAL A 52 6.02 0.44 2.86
C VAL A 52 5.52 1.54 3.79
N MET A 53 6.35 2.55 4.11
CA MET A 53 5.95 3.66 4.97
C MET A 53 4.78 4.45 4.35
N ARG A 54 4.81 4.69 3.04
CA ARG A 54 3.73 5.36 2.31
C ARG A 54 2.43 4.57 2.40
N LEU A 55 2.48 3.24 2.23
CA LEU A 55 1.32 2.37 2.44
C LEU A 55 0.81 2.43 3.88
N MET A 56 1.70 2.44 4.87
CA MET A 56 1.35 2.57 6.28
C MET A 56 0.63 3.90 6.56
N GLN A 57 0.97 4.96 5.84
CA GLN A 57 0.31 6.26 5.93
C GLN A 57 -0.99 6.36 5.11
N GLY A 58 -1.31 5.34 4.30
CA GLY A 58 -2.51 5.30 3.46
C GLY A 58 -2.31 5.86 2.04
N PHE A 59 -1.06 6.15 1.64
CA PHE A 59 -0.74 6.58 0.29
C PHE A 59 -0.57 5.41 -0.67
N THR A 60 -0.61 5.73 -1.96
CA THR A 60 -0.32 4.78 -3.04
C THR A 60 1.16 4.45 -3.07
N ILE A 61 1.49 3.23 -3.52
CA ILE A 61 2.88 2.77 -3.62
C ILE A 61 3.68 3.67 -4.57
N ASP A 62 3.14 3.90 -5.76
CA ASP A 62 3.73 4.81 -6.74
C ASP A 62 3.00 6.16 -6.69
N PRO A 63 3.72 7.29 -6.63
CA PRO A 63 3.10 8.60 -6.69
C PRO A 63 2.55 8.82 -8.10
N LYS A 64 1.22 8.90 -8.21
CA LYS A 64 0.58 9.37 -9.45
C LYS A 64 0.57 10.89 -9.44
N ILE A 65 1.58 11.51 -10.04
CA ILE A 65 1.56 12.94 -10.31
C ILE A 65 0.54 13.17 -11.41
N ASN A 66 -0.63 13.69 -11.06
CA ASN A 66 -1.60 14.13 -12.03
C ASN A 66 -1.16 15.50 -12.52
N ILE A 67 -0.54 15.56 -13.70
CA ILE A 67 -0.20 16.83 -14.34
C ILE A 67 -1.54 17.46 -14.74
N ALA A 68 -2.08 18.30 -13.86
CA ALA A 68 -3.20 19.15 -14.23
C ALA A 68 -2.71 20.01 -15.41
N ARG A 69 -3.34 19.85 -16.58
CA ARG A 69 -3.12 20.78 -17.70
C ARG A 69 -3.36 22.17 -17.14
N ALA A 70 -2.34 23.02 -17.18
CA ALA A 70 -2.51 24.43 -16.92
C ALA A 70 -3.68 24.88 -17.80
N ARG A 71 -4.78 25.32 -17.17
CA ARG A 71 -5.82 26.02 -17.90
C ARG A 71 -5.12 27.27 -18.42
N GLU A 72 -4.84 27.29 -19.73
CA GLU A 72 -4.53 28.52 -20.43
C GLU A 72 -5.76 29.41 -20.27
N LEU A 73 -5.69 30.29 -19.25
CA LEU A 73 -6.64 31.37 -19.05
C LEU A 73 -6.31 32.41 -20.13
N TYR A 74 -6.93 32.24 -21.30
CA TYR A 74 -7.17 33.35 -22.22
C TYR A 74 -8.38 34.15 -21.73
#